data_AF-A0A3D5LJI4-F1
#
_entry.id   AF-A0A3D5LJI4-F1
#
_cell.length_a   1.000
_cell.length_b   1.000
_cell.length_c   1.000
_cell.angle_alpha   90.00
_cell.angle_beta   90.00
_cell.angle_gamma   90.00
#
_symmetry.space_group_name_H-M   'P 1'
#
loop_
_entity.id
_entity.type
_entity.pdbx_description
1 polymer ?
#
loop_
_entity_poly.entity_id
_entity_poly.type
_entity_poly.pdbx_seq_one_letter_code
_entity_poly.pdbx_strand_id
1 'polypeptide(L)'
;MKASIKDKILLILGSAFLIVLLGLLVYDVTRRGVYSSKMGLNMVIVGEESVSVLLVRPEEGMVGWINMPKNIRIKVFNSEAHYPLVSVWSYGVSEKKPYENMEKSLGQAMGVVISRTIKIDDVSTIENVLGKMFSVGLKTDLSIRDRVLIRQFMADAVKSKKVLEMTVPGSVFDSVTDPDGKEFKEFNQTMSLWTKNKFVIEPILDENADVSINNVSGIPGLGSILANQLESAGMHVIELKADAEESVEGRGCVYSTDRRYEMTEKVLREQVGCTKIAQPEFVVDKDEKMRIWIK
;
A
#
# COMPACT_ATOMS: atom_id res chain seq x y z
N MET A 1 -4.32 14.81 -58.55
CA MET A 1 -3.19 14.08 -57.95
C MET A 1 -3.75 12.80 -57.32
N LYS A 2 -3.65 11.64 -57.99
CA LYS A 2 -4.17 10.36 -57.46
C LYS A 2 -3.11 9.79 -56.50
N ALA A 3 -3.40 9.76 -55.20
CA ALA A 3 -2.55 9.07 -54.23
C ALA A 3 -2.28 7.64 -54.70
N SER A 4 -1.02 7.23 -54.69
CA SER A 4 -0.59 5.91 -55.14
C SER A 4 -1.31 4.85 -54.30
N ILE A 5 -1.68 3.72 -54.89
CA ILE A 5 -2.30 2.59 -54.16
C ILE A 5 -1.41 2.18 -52.97
N LYS A 6 -0.08 2.34 -53.09
CA LYS A 6 0.88 2.13 -52.01
C LYS A 6 0.69 3.09 -50.84
N ASP A 7 0.41 4.37 -51.09
CA ASP A 7 0.23 5.38 -50.03
C ASP A 7 -1.05 5.10 -49.22
N LYS A 8 -2.12 4.67 -49.90
CA LYS A 8 -3.37 4.27 -49.23
C LYS A 8 -3.20 3.03 -48.35
N ILE A 9 -2.46 2.03 -48.83
CA ILE A 9 -2.15 0.81 -48.05
C ILE A 9 -1.30 1.15 -46.82
N LEU A 10 -0.32 2.04 -46.97
CA LEU A 10 0.56 2.47 -45.88
C LEU A 10 -0.21 3.27 -44.81
N LEU A 11 -1.16 4.11 -45.23
CA LEU A 11 -2.05 4.86 -44.32
C LEU A 11 -3.01 3.94 -43.55
N ILE A 12 -3.55 2.92 -44.21
CA ILE A 12 -4.42 1.90 -43.57
C ILE A 12 -3.61 1.06 -42.58
N LEU A 13 -2.43 0.57 -42.96
CA LEU A 13 -1.54 -0.18 -42.06
C LEU A 13 -1.06 0.67 -40.88
N GLY A 14 -0.69 1.92 -41.10
CA GLY A 14 -0.30 2.85 -40.04
C GLY A 14 -1.45 3.15 -39.07
N SER A 15 -2.66 3.33 -39.58
CA SER A 15 -3.86 3.54 -38.75
C SER A 15 -4.22 2.29 -37.95
N ALA A 16 -4.16 1.11 -38.58
CA ALA A 16 -4.39 -0.16 -37.90
C ALA A 16 -3.34 -0.41 -36.79
N PHE A 17 -2.06 -0.12 -37.05
CA PHE A 17 -1.00 -0.21 -36.04
C PHE A 17 -1.25 0.73 -34.87
N LEU A 18 -1.65 1.99 -35.14
CA LEU A 18 -2.00 2.96 -34.10
C LEU A 18 -3.20 2.50 -33.25
N ILE A 19 -4.23 1.91 -33.86
CA ILE A 19 -5.39 1.38 -33.14
C ILE A 19 -4.99 0.19 -32.26
N VAL A 20 -4.14 -0.71 -32.76
CA VAL A 20 -3.63 -1.84 -31.97
C VAL A 20 -2.76 -1.34 -30.82
N LEU A 21 -1.88 -0.37 -31.06
CA LEU A 21 -1.02 0.21 -30.04
C LEU A 21 -1.84 0.96 -28.97
N LEU A 22 -2.86 1.72 -29.38
CA LEU A 22 -3.82 2.34 -28.47
C LEU A 22 -4.58 1.29 -27.67
N GLY A 23 -5.02 0.20 -28.31
CA GLY A 23 -5.70 -0.92 -27.66
C GLY A 23 -4.82 -1.63 -26.63
N LEU A 24 -3.55 -1.88 -26.95
CA LEU A 24 -2.57 -2.44 -26.01
C LEU A 24 -2.26 -1.49 -24.85
N LEU A 25 -2.17 -0.18 -25.12
CA LEU A 25 -1.92 0.82 -24.09
C LEU A 25 -3.13 0.94 -23.15
N VAL A 26 -4.35 0.97 -23.69
CA VAL A 26 -5.60 0.94 -22.90
C VAL A 26 -5.68 -0.36 -22.10
N TYR A 27 -5.32 -1.50 -22.69
CA TYR A 27 -5.31 -2.80 -22.01
C TYR A 27 -4.31 -2.82 -20.84
N ASP A 28 -3.08 -2.34 -21.04
CA ASP A 28 -2.06 -2.30 -19.98
C ASP A 28 -2.47 -1.32 -18.86
N VAL A 29 -2.97 -0.14 -19.21
CA VAL A 29 -3.46 0.85 -18.23
C VAL A 29 -4.66 0.33 -17.43
N THR A 30 -5.53 -0.49 -18.02
CA THR A 30 -6.72 -1.03 -17.33
C THR A 30 -6.43 -2.26 -16.45
N ARG A 31 -5.31 -2.95 -16.68
CA ARG A 31 -4.95 -4.17 -15.94
C ARG A 31 -4.08 -3.92 -14.70
N ARG A 32 -3.39 -2.78 -14.61
CA ARG A 32 -2.50 -2.41 -13.49
C ARG A 32 -3.22 -1.86 -12.24
N GLY A 33 -4.50 -2.19 -12.06
CA GLY A 33 -5.26 -1.71 -10.90
C GLY A 33 -4.99 -2.53 -9.65
N VAL A 34 -4.78 -1.87 -8.50
CA VAL A 34 -4.62 -2.53 -7.19
C VAL A 34 -5.96 -2.65 -6.46
N TYR A 35 -6.97 -1.88 -6.87
CA TYR A 35 -8.27 -1.93 -6.25
C TYR A 35 -8.96 -3.28 -6.48
N SER A 36 -9.41 -3.88 -5.39
CA SER A 36 -10.20 -5.12 -5.39
C SER A 36 -11.53 -4.85 -4.71
N SER A 37 -12.65 -5.22 -5.33
CA SER A 37 -13.97 -5.09 -4.70
C SER A 37 -14.14 -5.98 -3.46
N LYS A 38 -13.32 -7.02 -3.32
CA LYS A 38 -13.29 -7.89 -2.13
C LYS A 38 -12.39 -7.31 -1.03
N MET A 39 -11.10 -7.17 -1.34
CA MET A 39 -10.08 -6.77 -0.36
C MET A 39 -10.07 -5.28 0.00
N GLY A 40 -10.60 -4.43 -0.89
CA GLY A 40 -10.49 -2.98 -0.73
C GLY A 40 -9.06 -2.47 -0.89
N LEU A 41 -8.77 -1.34 -0.23
CA LEU A 41 -7.47 -0.66 -0.31
C LEU A 41 -7.22 0.23 0.93
N ASN A 42 -5.97 0.30 1.39
CA ASN A 42 -5.53 1.29 2.36
C ASN A 42 -4.70 2.35 1.65
N MET A 43 -5.04 3.62 1.85
CA MET A 43 -4.37 4.74 1.20
C MET A 43 -3.99 5.81 2.20
N VAL A 44 -2.90 6.49 1.92
CA VAL A 44 -2.54 7.72 2.64
C VAL A 44 -2.92 8.94 1.81
N ILE A 45 -3.58 9.89 2.45
CA ILE A 45 -3.98 11.17 1.89
C ILE A 45 -3.08 12.22 2.50
N VAL A 46 -2.31 12.89 1.65
CA VAL A 46 -1.41 13.98 2.03
C VAL A 46 -2.06 15.29 1.61
N GLY A 47 -2.47 16.11 2.58
CA GLY A 47 -2.90 17.49 2.39
C GLY A 47 -1.71 18.46 2.41
N GLU A 48 -1.96 19.75 2.57
CA GLU A 48 -0.90 20.75 2.78
C GLU A 48 -0.31 20.68 4.19
N GLU A 49 -1.17 20.62 5.21
CA GLU A 49 -0.78 20.58 6.63
C GLU A 49 -1.38 19.39 7.39
N SER A 50 -1.95 18.43 6.67
CA SER A 50 -2.67 17.30 7.27
C SER A 50 -2.35 16.03 6.52
N VAL A 51 -2.33 14.92 7.26
CA VAL A 51 -2.21 13.58 6.70
C VAL A 51 -3.34 12.75 7.27
N SER A 52 -3.98 11.96 6.43
CA SER A 52 -5.04 11.05 6.85
C SER A 52 -4.85 9.70 6.19
N VAL A 53 -5.38 8.65 6.81
CA VAL A 53 -5.40 7.30 6.21
C VAL A 53 -6.84 6.97 5.84
N LEU A 54 -7.04 6.66 4.57
CA LEU A 54 -8.32 6.28 3.97
C LEU A 54 -8.35 4.76 3.81
N LEU A 55 -9.33 4.12 4.46
CA LEU A 55 -9.60 2.71 4.33
C LEU A 55 -10.84 2.55 3.45
N VAL A 56 -10.67 1.90 2.32
CA VAL A 56 -11.77 1.55 1.42
C VAL A 56 -12.06 0.08 1.62
N ARG A 57 -13.27 -0.27 2.07
CA ARG A 57 -13.73 -1.65 2.32
C ARG A 57 -15.06 -1.90 1.58
N PRO A 58 -15.01 -2.27 0.29
CA PRO A 58 -16.22 -2.37 -0.52
C PRO A 58 -17.14 -3.53 -0.13
N GLU A 59 -16.57 -4.66 0.29
CA GLU A 59 -17.31 -5.83 0.75
C GLU A 59 -18.09 -5.57 2.05
N GLU A 60 -17.46 -4.87 3.00
CA GLU A 60 -18.10 -4.38 4.22
C GLU A 60 -19.03 -3.17 3.97
N GLY A 61 -18.93 -2.56 2.79
CA GLY A 61 -19.72 -1.39 2.40
C GLY A 61 -19.40 -0.13 3.22
N MET A 62 -18.17 -0.01 3.75
CA MET A 62 -17.76 1.11 4.59
C MET A 62 -16.47 1.80 4.10
N VAL A 63 -16.35 3.07 4.47
CA VAL A 63 -15.13 3.86 4.30
C VAL A 63 -14.63 4.27 5.68
N GLY A 64 -13.43 3.88 6.04
CA GLY A 64 -12.74 4.35 7.24
C GLY A 64 -11.90 5.59 6.93
N TRP A 65 -11.93 6.57 7.80
CA TRP A 65 -11.13 7.79 7.68
C TRP A 65 -10.40 8.07 8.98
N ILE A 66 -9.08 7.96 8.98
CA ILE A 66 -8.25 8.18 10.16
C ILE A 66 -7.51 9.50 10.02
N ASN A 67 -7.85 10.47 10.87
CA ASN A 67 -7.15 11.75 10.92
C ASN A 67 -5.87 11.60 11.76
N MET A 68 -4.71 11.99 11.20
CA MET A 68 -3.45 11.97 11.94
C MET A 68 -3.25 13.27 12.73
N PRO A 69 -2.84 13.20 14.01
CA PRO A 69 -2.37 14.37 14.75
C PRO A 69 -1.24 15.12 14.04
N LYS A 70 -1.25 16.46 14.10
CA LYS A 70 -0.30 17.33 13.39
C LYS A 70 1.15 17.20 13.86
N ASN A 71 1.38 16.84 15.13
CA ASN A 71 2.71 16.80 15.74
C ASN A 71 3.34 15.41 15.75
N ILE A 72 2.95 14.53 14.83
CA ILE A 72 3.58 13.21 14.68
C ILE A 72 4.89 13.35 13.93
N ARG A 73 5.92 12.65 14.39
CA ARG A 73 7.14 12.38 13.62
C ARG A 73 7.30 10.89 13.40
N ILE A 74 7.84 10.51 12.25
CA ILE A 74 8.09 9.13 11.87
C ILE A 74 9.48 8.96 11.28
N LYS A 75 10.07 7.78 11.44
CA LYS A 75 11.27 7.36 10.72
C LYS A 75 10.96 7.27 9.23
N VAL A 76 11.83 7.84 8.41
CA VAL A 76 11.68 7.76 6.94
C VAL A 76 12.22 6.43 6.42
N PHE A 77 11.51 5.83 5.47
CA PHE A 77 11.92 4.59 4.82
C PHE A 77 13.34 4.70 4.24
N ASN A 78 14.17 3.68 4.47
CA ASN A 78 15.59 3.63 4.09
C ASN A 78 16.45 4.79 4.63
N SER A 79 16.05 5.41 5.74
CA SER A 79 16.80 6.47 6.40
C SER A 79 16.71 6.33 7.92
N GLU A 80 17.73 6.76 8.64
CA GLU A 80 17.68 6.87 10.11
C GLU A 80 17.02 8.19 10.57
N ALA A 81 16.73 9.09 9.63
CA ALA A 81 16.14 10.38 9.94
C ALA A 81 14.66 10.25 10.34
N HIS A 82 14.30 11.02 11.37
CA HIS A 82 12.92 11.19 11.80
C HIS A 82 12.42 12.56 11.33
N TYR A 83 11.28 12.58 10.66
CA TYR A 83 10.67 13.80 10.14
C TYR A 83 9.23 13.95 10.64
N PRO A 84 8.73 15.19 10.83
CA PRO A 84 7.30 15.43 10.96
C PRO A 84 6.56 14.77 9.80
N LEU A 85 5.43 14.12 10.10
CA LEU A 85 4.69 13.30 9.13
C LEU A 85 4.34 14.07 7.84
N VAL A 86 3.93 15.34 7.99
CA VAL A 86 3.61 16.23 6.86
C VAL A 86 4.81 16.51 5.95
N SER A 87 6.04 16.45 6.48
CA SER A 87 7.27 16.76 5.77
C SER A 87 7.84 15.57 5.00
N VAL A 88 7.39 14.35 5.29
CA VAL A 88 7.87 13.11 4.65
C VAL A 88 7.62 13.15 3.14
N TRP A 89 6.49 13.70 2.71
CA TRP A 89 6.20 13.88 1.28
C TRP A 89 7.25 14.75 0.59
N SER A 90 7.56 15.91 1.17
CA SER A 90 8.54 16.85 0.60
C SER A 90 9.95 16.25 0.56
N TYR A 91 10.34 15.51 1.61
CA TYR A 91 11.58 14.74 1.60
C TYR A 91 11.60 13.73 0.45
N GLY A 92 10.51 12.98 0.25
CA GLY A 92 10.41 12.03 -0.85
C GLY A 92 10.41 12.67 -2.24
N VAL A 93 9.90 13.90 -2.39
CA VAL A 93 10.04 14.68 -3.64
C VAL A 93 11.51 14.96 -3.93
N SER A 94 12.30 15.36 -2.93
CA SER A 94 13.74 15.59 -3.09
C SER A 94 14.52 14.33 -3.48
N GLU A 95 14.13 13.18 -2.91
CA GLU A 95 14.68 11.86 -3.24
C GLU A 95 14.10 11.23 -4.53
N LYS A 96 13.24 11.96 -5.25
CA LYS A 96 12.54 11.49 -6.47
C LYS A 96 11.66 10.25 -6.26
N LYS A 97 11.28 9.97 -5.01
CA LYS A 97 10.48 8.81 -4.59
C LYS A 97 9.38 9.19 -3.57
N PRO A 98 8.51 10.18 -3.87
CA PRO A 98 7.54 10.69 -2.89
C PRO A 98 6.50 9.65 -2.45
N TYR A 99 5.97 8.86 -3.39
CA TYR A 99 4.97 7.83 -3.12
C TYR A 99 5.53 6.71 -2.25
N GLU A 100 6.64 6.09 -2.69
CA GLU A 100 7.32 5.00 -1.97
C GLU A 100 7.70 5.42 -0.55
N ASN A 101 8.28 6.62 -0.38
CA ASN A 101 8.67 7.10 0.94
C ASN A 101 7.44 7.33 1.83
N MET A 102 6.36 7.91 1.32
CA MET A 102 5.17 8.13 2.14
C MET A 102 4.50 6.82 2.56
N GLU A 103 4.24 5.93 1.60
CA GLU A 103 3.61 4.62 1.83
C GLU A 103 4.40 3.77 2.81
N LYS A 104 5.70 3.61 2.56
CA LYS A 104 6.53 2.74 3.38
C LYS A 104 6.83 3.36 4.74
N SER A 105 7.15 4.65 4.84
CA SER A 105 7.46 5.27 6.14
C SER A 105 6.25 5.19 7.07
N LEU A 106 5.07 5.60 6.59
CA LEU A 106 3.86 5.57 7.42
C LEU A 106 3.40 4.13 7.66
N GLY A 107 3.44 3.27 6.64
CA GLY A 107 3.06 1.87 6.77
C GLY A 107 3.93 1.12 7.77
N GLN A 108 5.25 1.35 7.77
CA GLN A 108 6.17 0.76 8.73
C GLN A 108 5.94 1.31 10.14
N ALA A 109 5.72 2.62 10.28
CA ALA A 109 5.47 3.25 11.57
C ALA A 109 4.15 2.81 12.22
N MET A 110 3.10 2.60 11.42
CA MET A 110 1.79 2.12 11.89
C MET A 110 1.71 0.58 12.00
N GLY A 111 2.64 -0.14 11.38
CA GLY A 111 2.53 -1.59 11.20
C GLY A 111 1.35 -1.99 10.33
N VAL A 112 1.06 -1.23 9.27
CA VAL A 112 -0.02 -1.55 8.30
C VAL A 112 0.47 -1.53 6.87
N VAL A 113 -0.20 -2.29 6.00
CA VAL A 113 0.04 -2.21 4.56
C VAL A 113 -0.69 -0.98 4.02
N ILE A 114 0.07 0.03 3.60
CA ILE A 114 -0.45 1.18 2.86
C ILE A 114 -0.10 0.97 1.40
N SER A 115 -1.13 0.89 0.57
CA SER A 115 -0.94 0.49 -0.81
C SER A 115 -0.60 1.68 -1.71
N ARG A 116 -1.25 2.83 -1.52
CA ARG A 116 -1.20 3.95 -2.47
C ARG A 116 -1.29 5.30 -1.76
N THR A 117 -0.84 6.36 -2.42
CA THR A 117 -0.85 7.73 -1.91
C THR A 117 -1.63 8.67 -2.82
N ILE A 118 -2.38 9.59 -2.22
CA ILE A 118 -2.99 10.72 -2.91
C ILE A 118 -2.51 12.01 -2.25
N LYS A 119 -1.83 12.87 -3.01
CA LYS A 119 -1.52 14.24 -2.59
C LYS A 119 -2.56 15.21 -3.16
N ILE A 120 -3.15 16.00 -2.28
CA ILE A 120 -4.05 17.10 -2.62
C ILE A 120 -3.46 18.43 -2.13
N ASP A 121 -3.71 19.50 -2.87
CA ASP A 121 -3.30 20.87 -2.51
C ASP A 121 -4.41 21.55 -1.69
N ASP A 122 -4.87 20.88 -0.63
CA ASP A 122 -5.91 21.34 0.30
C ASP A 122 -5.79 20.55 1.63
N VAL A 123 -6.69 20.78 2.58
CA VAL A 123 -6.86 19.97 3.79
C VAL A 123 -7.32 18.56 3.41
N SER A 124 -6.74 17.53 4.05
CA SER A 124 -7.16 16.13 3.90
C SER A 124 -8.54 15.93 4.52
N THR A 125 -9.59 16.13 3.73
CA THR A 125 -10.98 15.75 4.05
C THR A 125 -11.54 14.85 2.96
N ILE A 126 -12.59 14.09 3.28
CA ILE A 126 -13.21 13.16 2.35
C ILE A 126 -13.82 13.89 1.17
N GLU A 127 -14.47 15.02 1.40
CA GLU A 127 -15.11 15.85 0.38
C GLU A 127 -14.07 16.40 -0.59
N ASN A 128 -12.93 16.87 -0.08
CA ASN A 128 -11.84 17.38 -0.90
C ASN A 128 -11.22 16.28 -1.75
N VAL A 129 -10.96 15.10 -1.17
CA VAL A 129 -10.47 13.94 -1.92
C VAL A 129 -11.47 13.57 -3.02
N LEU A 130 -12.74 13.41 -2.68
CA LEU A 130 -13.80 13.12 -3.64
C LEU A 130 -13.86 14.16 -4.77
N GLY A 131 -13.79 15.44 -4.45
CA GLY A 131 -13.77 16.52 -5.45
C GLY A 131 -12.58 16.42 -6.40
N LYS A 132 -11.39 16.08 -5.88
CA LYS A 132 -10.12 16.03 -6.63
C LYS A 132 -9.84 14.69 -7.30
N MET A 133 -10.57 13.62 -6.99
CA MET A 133 -10.33 12.27 -7.56
C MET A 133 -10.31 12.22 -9.09
N PHE A 134 -10.94 13.17 -9.81
CA PHE A 134 -10.88 13.28 -11.28
C PHE A 134 -10.15 14.52 -11.80
N SER A 135 -9.48 15.29 -10.95
CA SER A 135 -8.71 16.44 -11.43
C SER A 135 -7.56 15.97 -12.33
N VAL A 136 -7.39 16.68 -13.44
CA VAL A 136 -6.21 16.56 -14.29
C VAL A 136 -5.02 17.06 -13.47
N GLY A 137 -3.98 16.24 -13.33
CA GLY A 137 -2.80 16.57 -12.52
C GLY A 137 -2.86 16.15 -11.04
N LEU A 138 -3.84 15.33 -10.62
CA LEU A 138 -3.81 14.72 -9.29
C LEU A 138 -2.52 13.92 -9.11
N LYS A 139 -1.76 14.22 -8.04
CA LYS A 139 -0.52 13.53 -7.67
C LYS A 139 -0.86 12.24 -6.93
N THR A 140 -1.00 11.15 -7.68
CA THR A 140 -1.30 9.81 -7.15
C THR A 140 -0.67 8.73 -8.03
N ASP A 141 -0.41 7.59 -7.42
CA ASP A 141 0.04 6.35 -8.05
C ASP A 141 -1.11 5.36 -8.32
N LEU A 142 -2.36 5.81 -8.14
CA LEU A 142 -3.56 5.07 -8.54
C LEU A 142 -3.76 5.06 -10.06
N SER A 143 -4.18 3.92 -10.59
CA SER A 143 -4.62 3.84 -11.98
C SER A 143 -5.93 4.63 -12.19
N ILE A 144 -6.21 5.06 -13.42
CA ILE A 144 -7.47 5.75 -13.75
C ILE A 144 -8.68 4.88 -13.38
N ARG A 145 -8.57 3.57 -13.60
CA ARG A 145 -9.61 2.61 -13.21
C ARG A 145 -9.84 2.59 -11.71
N ASP A 146 -8.77 2.48 -10.92
CA ASP A 146 -8.87 2.52 -9.46
C ASP A 146 -9.52 3.82 -9.01
N ARG A 147 -9.13 4.96 -9.62
CA ARG A 147 -9.70 6.26 -9.30
C ARG A 147 -11.21 6.32 -9.51
N VAL A 148 -11.70 5.77 -10.63
CA VAL A 148 -13.14 5.72 -10.93
C VAL A 148 -13.87 4.85 -9.91
N LEU A 149 -13.38 3.64 -9.65
CA LEU A 149 -14.03 2.68 -8.76
C LEU A 149 -14.05 3.17 -7.31
N ILE A 150 -12.92 3.68 -6.81
CA ILE A 150 -12.81 4.25 -5.47
C ILE A 150 -13.75 5.44 -5.33
N ARG A 151 -13.79 6.34 -6.31
CA ARG A 151 -14.69 7.51 -6.25
C ARG A 151 -16.16 7.10 -6.22
N GLN A 152 -16.57 6.18 -7.09
CA GLN A 152 -17.96 5.67 -7.11
C GLN A 152 -18.34 5.12 -5.74
N PHE A 153 -17.50 4.25 -5.19
CA PHE A 153 -17.72 3.66 -3.88
C PHE A 153 -17.74 4.72 -2.76
N MET A 154 -16.78 5.64 -2.74
CA MET A 154 -16.73 6.71 -1.73
C MET A 154 -17.95 7.64 -1.82
N ALA A 155 -18.41 7.98 -3.03
CA ALA A 155 -19.58 8.82 -3.22
C ALA A 155 -20.85 8.14 -2.68
N ASP A 156 -21.00 6.84 -2.95
CA ASP A 156 -22.10 6.03 -2.42
C ASP A 156 -22.03 5.90 -0.89
N ALA A 157 -20.82 5.70 -0.33
CA ALA A 157 -20.60 5.62 1.11
C ALA A 157 -20.93 6.95 1.82
N VAL A 158 -20.49 8.09 1.28
CA VAL A 158 -20.81 9.43 1.80
C VAL A 158 -22.31 9.69 1.75
N LYS A 159 -22.95 9.42 0.59
CA LYS A 159 -24.41 9.58 0.43
C LYS A 159 -25.19 8.71 1.41
N SER A 160 -24.68 7.52 1.71
CA SER A 160 -25.30 6.55 2.61
C SER A 160 -24.88 6.72 4.08
N LYS A 161 -24.07 7.75 4.41
CA LYS A 161 -23.50 7.99 5.74
C LYS A 161 -22.74 6.80 6.33
N LYS A 162 -22.08 6.00 5.48
CA LYS A 162 -21.26 4.84 5.85
C LYS A 162 -19.77 5.18 5.96
N VAL A 163 -19.50 6.42 6.36
CA VAL A 163 -18.15 6.92 6.59
C VAL A 163 -17.89 6.84 8.09
N LEU A 164 -16.85 6.11 8.47
CA LEU A 164 -16.39 5.99 9.85
C LEU A 164 -15.16 6.87 10.05
N GLU A 165 -15.37 8.05 10.61
CA GLU A 165 -14.26 8.91 11.05
C GLU A 165 -13.69 8.40 12.38
N MET A 166 -12.38 8.20 12.39
CA MET A 166 -11.64 7.63 13.50
C MET A 166 -10.48 8.56 13.87
N THR A 167 -10.24 8.70 15.17
CA THR A 167 -9.04 9.35 15.69
C THR A 167 -8.16 8.28 16.32
N VAL A 168 -6.85 8.38 16.08
CA VAL A 168 -5.89 7.49 16.69
C VAL A 168 -5.85 7.75 18.21
N PRO A 169 -6.03 6.74 19.08
CA PRO A 169 -6.04 6.92 20.52
C PRO A 169 -4.72 7.52 21.04
N GLY A 170 -4.79 8.39 22.04
CA GLY A 170 -3.60 9.02 22.62
C GLY A 170 -2.56 8.01 23.17
N SER A 171 -3.02 6.83 23.61
CA SER A 171 -2.19 5.78 24.21
C SER A 171 -1.21 5.12 23.25
N VAL A 172 -1.39 5.26 21.93
CA VAL A 172 -0.45 4.70 20.94
C VAL A 172 0.73 5.64 20.65
N PHE A 173 0.78 6.79 21.32
CA PHE A 173 1.82 7.78 21.15
C PHE A 173 2.68 7.93 22.39
N ASP A 174 3.99 8.00 22.18
CA ASP A 174 4.93 8.49 23.17
C ASP A 174 5.26 9.96 22.84
N SER A 175 5.29 10.81 23.87
CA SER A 175 5.72 12.20 23.72
C SER A 175 7.24 12.25 23.76
N VAL A 176 7.84 12.83 22.73
CA VAL A 176 9.28 13.05 22.67
C VAL A 176 9.57 14.54 22.50
N THR A 177 10.43 15.06 23.35
CA THR A 177 10.87 16.45 23.30
C THR A 177 12.25 16.52 22.67
N ASP A 178 12.39 17.31 21.61
CA ASP A 178 13.68 17.55 20.98
C ASP A 178 14.54 18.51 21.82
N PRO A 179 15.87 18.56 21.58
CA PRO A 179 16.77 19.48 22.28
C PRO A 179 16.39 20.97 22.14
N ASP A 180 15.60 21.32 21.12
CA ASP A 180 15.06 22.66 20.89
C ASP A 180 13.77 22.94 21.69
N GLY A 181 13.31 22.00 22.51
CA GLY A 181 12.13 22.11 23.34
C GLY A 181 10.80 21.84 22.63
N LYS A 182 10.81 21.46 21.34
CA LYS A 182 9.58 21.10 20.63
C LYS A 182 9.12 19.69 21.00
N GLU A 183 7.82 19.56 21.23
CA GLU A 183 7.18 18.28 21.52
C GLU A 183 6.60 17.64 20.26
N PHE A 184 7.02 16.40 20.01
CA PHE A 184 6.49 15.54 18.98
C PHE A 184 5.87 14.28 19.59
N LYS A 185 5.03 13.62 18.80
CA LYS A 185 4.47 12.31 19.09
C LYS A 185 5.12 11.28 18.18
N GLU A 186 5.54 10.16 18.76
CA GLU A 186 6.00 8.99 18.01
C GLU A 186 5.07 7.81 18.27
N PHE A 187 4.91 6.93 17.28
CA PHE A 187 4.13 5.70 17.45
C PHE A 187 4.89 4.74 18.36
N ASN A 188 4.22 4.23 19.39
CA ASN A 188 4.75 3.21 20.28
C ASN A 188 4.25 1.81 19.89
N GLN A 189 4.67 0.79 20.64
CA GLN A 189 4.33 -0.61 20.36
C GLN A 189 2.82 -0.90 20.42
N THR A 190 2.03 -0.09 21.13
CA THR A 190 0.57 -0.24 21.21
C THR A 190 -0.11 0.04 19.86
N MET A 191 0.58 0.73 18.96
CA MET A 191 0.06 1.02 17.63
C MET A 191 -0.30 -0.26 16.87
N SER A 192 0.52 -1.31 16.94
CA SER A 192 0.25 -2.57 16.25
C SER A 192 -1.01 -3.26 16.79
N LEU A 193 -1.27 -3.19 18.10
CA LEU A 193 -2.48 -3.75 18.71
C LEU A 193 -3.75 -3.02 18.26
N TRP A 194 -3.65 -1.69 18.12
CA TRP A 194 -4.76 -0.89 17.62
C TRP A 194 -5.02 -1.17 16.14
N THR A 195 -3.98 -1.24 15.31
CA THR A 195 -4.12 -1.47 13.87
C THR A 195 -4.56 -2.89 13.53
N LYS A 196 -4.14 -3.91 14.30
CA LYS A 196 -4.54 -5.32 14.13
C LYS A 196 -6.05 -5.55 14.11
N ASN A 197 -6.83 -4.68 14.73
CA ASN A 197 -8.30 -4.78 14.76
C ASN A 197 -9.02 -3.82 13.81
N LYS A 198 -8.30 -2.90 13.16
CA LYS A 198 -8.89 -1.82 12.34
C LYS A 198 -8.56 -1.92 10.87
N PHE A 199 -7.47 -2.61 10.53
CA PHE A 199 -6.98 -2.72 9.16
C PHE A 199 -7.23 -4.09 8.53
N VAL A 200 -7.85 -5.00 9.28
CA VAL A 200 -8.17 -6.36 8.85
C VAL A 200 -8.91 -6.33 7.52
N ILE A 201 -8.56 -7.28 6.66
CA ILE A 201 -9.25 -7.54 5.40
C ILE A 201 -9.91 -8.90 5.59
N GLU A 202 -11.23 -8.91 5.81
CA GLU A 202 -11.99 -10.15 6.11
C GLU A 202 -11.71 -11.30 5.12
N PRO A 203 -11.65 -11.07 3.79
CA PRO A 203 -11.29 -12.14 2.84
C PRO A 203 -9.91 -12.78 3.04
N ILE A 204 -8.97 -12.10 3.69
CA ILE A 204 -7.65 -12.65 4.03
C ILE A 204 -7.74 -13.42 5.34
N LEU A 205 -8.49 -12.89 6.31
CA LEU A 205 -8.73 -13.58 7.57
C LEU A 205 -9.44 -14.92 7.34
N ASP A 206 -10.44 -14.95 6.44
CA ASP A 206 -11.17 -16.15 6.04
C ASP A 206 -10.28 -17.24 5.43
N GLU A 207 -9.18 -16.84 4.76
CA GLU A 207 -8.21 -17.79 4.21
C GLU A 207 -7.38 -18.49 5.28
N ASN A 208 -7.36 -17.97 6.52
CA ASN A 208 -6.59 -18.50 7.65
C ASN A 208 -5.13 -18.82 7.26
N ALA A 209 -4.49 -17.91 6.53
CA ALA A 209 -3.14 -18.13 6.02
C ALA A 209 -2.10 -18.01 7.14
N ASP A 210 -1.49 -19.14 7.50
CA ASP A 210 -0.32 -19.19 8.38
C ASP A 210 0.93 -18.77 7.61
N VAL A 211 1.67 -17.81 8.16
CA VAL A 211 2.85 -17.21 7.54
C VAL A 211 4.07 -17.36 8.43
N SER A 212 5.16 -17.84 7.84
CA SER A 212 6.52 -17.82 8.41
C SER A 212 7.36 -16.78 7.69
N ILE A 213 7.99 -15.87 8.44
CA ILE A 213 8.84 -14.82 7.90
C ILE A 213 10.30 -15.11 8.26
N ASN A 214 11.19 -15.12 7.28
CA ASN A 214 12.64 -15.17 7.50
C ASN A 214 13.31 -13.89 6.98
N ASN A 215 13.93 -13.13 7.88
CA ASN A 215 14.66 -11.91 7.55
C ASN A 215 16.13 -12.23 7.27
N VAL A 216 16.46 -12.34 5.99
CA VAL A 216 17.82 -12.63 5.50
C VAL A 216 18.59 -11.37 5.06
N SER A 217 17.94 -10.20 5.13
CA SER A 217 18.52 -8.90 4.74
C SER A 217 19.63 -8.39 5.66
N GLY A 218 19.71 -8.92 6.88
CA GLY A 218 20.61 -8.43 7.93
C GLY A 218 20.17 -7.11 8.58
N ILE A 219 19.03 -6.54 8.18
CA ILE A 219 18.49 -5.30 8.76
C ILE A 219 17.64 -5.66 10.00
N PRO A 220 18.03 -5.23 11.22
CA PRO A 220 17.27 -5.52 12.42
C PRO A 220 15.85 -4.94 12.38
N GLY A 221 14.87 -5.68 12.92
CA GLY A 221 13.48 -5.21 13.05
C GLY A 221 12.64 -5.27 11.77
N LEU A 222 13.23 -5.42 10.58
CA LEU A 222 12.49 -5.46 9.32
C LEU A 222 11.47 -6.61 9.25
N GLY A 223 11.86 -7.79 9.74
CA GLY A 223 10.97 -8.94 9.86
C GLY A 223 9.78 -8.69 10.79
N SER A 224 10.00 -8.02 11.93
CA SER A 224 8.92 -7.67 12.88
C SER A 224 7.98 -6.61 12.30
N ILE A 225 8.50 -5.64 11.53
CA ILE A 225 7.68 -4.65 10.84
C ILE A 225 6.78 -5.34 9.82
N LEU A 226 7.34 -6.22 8.98
CA LEU A 226 6.54 -6.99 8.03
C LEU A 226 5.51 -7.86 8.75
N ALA A 227 5.89 -8.54 9.84
CA ALA A 227 4.97 -9.33 10.65
C ALA A 227 3.76 -8.50 11.07
N ASN A 228 3.98 -7.34 11.69
CA ASN A 228 2.90 -6.45 12.11
C ASN A 228 2.00 -6.03 10.94
N GLN A 229 2.60 -5.70 9.79
CA GLN A 229 1.85 -5.33 8.58
C GLN A 229 0.96 -6.48 8.09
N LEU A 230 1.48 -7.71 8.04
CA LEU A 230 0.72 -8.87 7.59
C LEU A 230 -0.37 -9.27 8.59
N GLU A 231 -0.06 -9.24 9.89
CA GLU A 231 -1.06 -9.46 10.94
C GLU A 231 -2.18 -8.41 10.89
N SER A 232 -1.84 -7.14 10.64
CA SER A 232 -2.85 -6.08 10.50
C SER A 232 -3.77 -6.28 9.30
N ALA A 233 -3.31 -7.00 8.27
CA ALA A 233 -4.12 -7.33 7.11
C ALA A 233 -5.00 -8.58 7.32
N GLY A 234 -4.80 -9.33 8.41
CA GLY A 234 -5.58 -10.53 8.75
C GLY A 234 -4.82 -11.85 8.59
N MET A 235 -3.51 -11.84 8.31
CA MET A 235 -2.70 -13.06 8.23
C MET A 235 -2.25 -13.52 9.63
N HIS A 236 -1.99 -14.81 9.81
CA HIS A 236 -1.50 -15.34 11.08
C HIS A 236 0.01 -15.60 10.99
N VAL A 237 0.81 -14.76 11.65
CA VAL A 237 2.27 -14.91 11.63
C VAL A 237 2.68 -15.87 12.75
N ILE A 238 3.05 -17.10 12.37
CA ILE A 238 3.38 -18.18 13.32
C ILE A 238 4.86 -18.23 13.68
N GLU A 239 5.72 -17.69 12.82
CA GLU A 239 7.16 -17.85 12.94
C GLU A 239 7.91 -16.64 12.36
N LEU A 240 8.88 -16.12 13.12
CA LEU A 240 9.77 -15.05 12.70
C LEU A 240 11.22 -15.48 12.92
N LYS A 241 11.98 -15.63 11.83
CA LYS A 241 13.39 -16.02 11.80
C LYS A 241 14.28 -14.90 11.27
N ALA A 242 15.57 -15.03 11.54
CA ALA A 242 16.63 -14.25 10.94
C ALA A 242 17.80 -15.18 10.58
N ASP A 243 17.50 -16.23 9.82
CA ASP A 243 18.47 -17.24 9.41
C ASP A 243 19.08 -16.87 8.06
N ALA A 244 20.26 -16.28 8.11
CA ALA A 244 21.00 -15.83 6.94
C ALA A 244 21.54 -16.97 6.06
N GLU A 245 21.53 -18.21 6.53
CA GLU A 245 22.02 -19.37 5.77
C GLU A 245 20.98 -19.86 4.74
N GLU A 246 19.69 -19.52 4.91
CA GLU A 246 18.64 -19.78 3.94
C GLU A 246 18.77 -18.83 2.72
N SER A 247 19.55 -19.24 1.73
CA SER A 247 19.67 -18.51 0.46
C SER A 247 18.51 -18.85 -0.48
N VAL A 248 17.62 -17.89 -0.72
CA VAL A 248 16.56 -17.99 -1.73
C VAL A 248 16.83 -17.12 -2.95
N GLU A 249 16.39 -17.57 -4.13
CA GLU A 249 16.46 -16.77 -5.35
C GLU A 249 15.55 -15.53 -5.28
N GLY A 250 15.99 -14.42 -5.89
CA GLY A 250 15.26 -13.15 -5.93
C GLY A 250 15.88 -12.03 -5.08
N ARG A 251 15.21 -10.88 -5.08
CA ARG A 251 15.59 -9.64 -4.36
C ARG A 251 14.36 -9.05 -3.66
N GLY A 252 14.55 -8.39 -2.52
CA GLY A 252 13.46 -7.78 -1.76
C GLY A 252 12.61 -8.83 -1.06
N CYS A 253 11.28 -8.62 -1.03
CA CYS A 253 10.35 -9.59 -0.48
C CYS A 253 10.04 -10.70 -1.49
N VAL A 254 10.21 -11.96 -1.09
CA VAL A 254 9.82 -13.13 -1.88
C VAL A 254 9.00 -14.10 -1.04
N TYR A 255 8.09 -14.86 -1.65
CA TYR A 255 7.28 -15.83 -0.93
C TYR A 255 7.09 -17.13 -1.71
N SER A 256 6.82 -18.21 -0.98
CA SER A 256 6.48 -19.52 -1.51
C SER A 256 5.34 -20.16 -0.72
N THR A 257 4.46 -20.87 -1.42
CA THR A 257 3.33 -21.60 -0.86
C THR A 257 2.89 -22.70 -1.81
N ASP A 258 2.59 -23.87 -1.27
CA ASP A 258 1.99 -24.99 -2.01
C ASP A 258 0.45 -24.92 -2.03
N ARG A 259 -0.12 -24.13 -1.12
CA ARG A 259 -1.55 -23.85 -1.05
C ARG A 259 -1.93 -22.62 -1.84
N ARG A 260 -3.19 -22.59 -2.26
CA ARG A 260 -3.80 -21.47 -2.98
C ARG A 260 -4.52 -20.55 -1.99
N TYR A 261 -3.85 -19.46 -1.62
CA TYR A 261 -4.41 -18.36 -0.82
C TYR A 261 -4.60 -17.16 -1.75
N GLU A 262 -5.72 -17.11 -2.47
CA GLU A 262 -5.90 -16.19 -3.59
C GLU A 262 -5.80 -14.71 -3.18
N MET A 263 -6.43 -14.34 -2.06
CA MET A 263 -6.44 -12.98 -1.53
C MET A 263 -5.10 -12.63 -0.86
N THR A 264 -4.56 -13.53 -0.05
CA THR A 264 -3.25 -13.37 0.60
C THR A 264 -2.14 -13.19 -0.44
N GLU A 265 -2.07 -14.06 -1.44
CA GLU A 265 -1.10 -13.96 -2.53
C GLU A 265 -1.26 -12.65 -3.33
N LYS A 266 -2.49 -12.17 -3.48
CA LYS A 266 -2.78 -10.93 -4.19
C LYS A 266 -2.30 -9.71 -3.40
N VAL A 267 -2.56 -9.63 -2.09
CA VAL A 267 -2.03 -8.54 -1.24
C VAL A 267 -0.51 -8.54 -1.23
N LEU A 268 0.11 -9.72 -1.08
CA LEU A 268 1.56 -9.82 -1.10
C LEU A 268 2.15 -9.29 -2.41
N ARG A 269 1.57 -9.64 -3.57
CA ARG A 269 2.07 -9.16 -4.87
C ARG A 269 1.78 -7.68 -5.13
N GLU A 270 0.54 -7.26 -4.93
CA GLU A 270 0.04 -5.98 -5.44
C GLU A 270 0.21 -4.83 -4.44
N GLN A 271 0.21 -5.12 -3.14
CA GLN A 271 0.26 -4.11 -2.08
C GLN A 271 1.58 -4.13 -1.30
N VAL A 272 2.11 -5.32 -0.98
CA VAL A 272 3.40 -5.46 -0.27
C VAL A 272 4.59 -5.44 -1.25
N GLY A 273 4.39 -5.91 -2.49
CA GLY A 273 5.42 -5.97 -3.52
C GLY A 273 6.31 -7.20 -3.46
N CYS A 274 5.81 -8.31 -2.90
CA CYS A 274 6.50 -9.58 -2.82
C CYS A 274 6.37 -10.39 -4.11
N THR A 275 7.42 -11.13 -4.46
CA THR A 275 7.44 -11.98 -5.67
C THR A 275 7.29 -13.45 -5.30
N LYS A 276 6.43 -14.19 -6.01
CA LYS A 276 6.28 -15.64 -5.82
C LYS A 276 7.48 -16.38 -6.42
N ILE A 277 8.08 -17.28 -5.67
CA ILE A 277 9.16 -18.16 -6.12
C ILE A 277 8.74 -19.63 -6.01
N ALA A 278 9.42 -20.49 -6.78
CA ALA A 278 9.33 -21.93 -6.57
C ALA A 278 9.79 -22.29 -5.15
N GLN A 279 9.22 -23.35 -4.59
CA GLN A 279 9.62 -23.82 -3.26
C GLN A 279 11.12 -24.18 -3.27
N PRO A 280 11.94 -23.58 -2.39
CA PRO A 280 13.37 -23.90 -2.34
C PRO A 280 13.60 -25.35 -1.90
N GLU A 281 14.63 -26.01 -2.45
CA GLU A 281 14.91 -27.43 -2.18
C GLU A 281 15.24 -27.74 -0.71
N PHE A 282 15.74 -26.76 0.05
CA PHE A 282 16.05 -26.91 1.48
C PHE A 282 14.79 -26.91 2.36
N VAL A 283 13.62 -26.59 1.80
CA VAL A 283 12.34 -26.68 2.52
C VAL A 283 11.90 -28.14 2.52
N VAL A 284 12.33 -28.86 3.57
CA VAL A 284 12.04 -30.30 3.73
C VAL A 284 10.60 -30.55 4.21
N ASP A 285 10.06 -29.63 5.02
CA ASP A 285 8.68 -29.72 5.53
C ASP A 285 7.67 -29.13 4.54
N LYS A 286 6.79 -30.00 4.04
CA LYS A 286 5.53 -29.64 3.36
C LYS A 286 4.48 -29.11 4.34
N ASP A 287 4.91 -28.29 5.27
CA ASP A 287 3.99 -27.59 6.16
C ASP A 287 3.07 -26.71 5.33
N GLU A 288 1.81 -26.63 5.74
CA GLU A 288 0.75 -25.90 5.04
C GLU A 288 0.91 -24.37 5.08
N LYS A 289 2.02 -23.89 5.64
CA LYS A 289 2.35 -22.49 5.87
C LYS A 289 2.97 -21.83 4.64
N MET A 290 2.59 -20.57 4.43
CA MET A 290 3.26 -19.69 3.49
C MET A 290 4.59 -19.22 4.07
N ARG A 291 5.66 -19.29 3.29
CA ARG A 291 7.00 -18.85 3.69
C ARG A 291 7.35 -17.57 2.96
N ILE A 292 7.85 -16.57 3.69
CA ILE A 292 8.26 -15.27 3.19
C ILE A 292 9.70 -15.02 3.58
N TRP A 293 10.52 -14.59 2.63
CA TRP A 293 11.89 -14.15 2.86
C TRP A 293 12.04 -12.67 2.52
N ILE A 294 12.79 -11.94 3.35
CA ILE A 294 13.11 -10.53 3.12
C ILE A 294 14.61 -10.41 2.89
N LYS A 295 15.00 -9.99 1.67
CA LYS A 295 16.39 -9.77 1.25
C LYS A 295 16.72 -8.30 1.06
#